data_AF-A0A9W9BV93-F1
#
_entry.id   AF-A0A9W9BV93-F1
#
_cell.length_a   1.000
_cell.length_b   1.000
_cell.length_c   1.000
_cell.angle_alpha   90.00
_cell.angle_beta   90.00
_cell.angle_gamma   90.00
#
_symmetry.space_group_name_H-M   'P 1'
#
loop_
_entity.id
_entity.type
_entity.pdbx_description
1 polymer ?
#
loop_
_entity_poly.entity_id
_entity_poly.type
_entity_poly.pdbx_seq_one_letter_code
_entity_poly.pdbx_strand_id
1 'polypeptide(L)'
;MISSLSTRAATEQWSIPTMQLHMMTKHSGIPGGAWPEGSQYPSTIDFELHMPGQIAHCHTEFANGTLPDDLPACSTEGDAIRFRMDDYTGLGERRRELSFVLRIWRIHKRP
;
A
#
# COMPACT_ATOMS: atom_id res chain seq x y z
N MET A 1 -2.81 -40.22 29.87
CA MET A 1 -3.50 -39.08 29.23
C MET A 1 -2.70 -37.82 29.49
N ILE A 2 -1.96 -37.30 28.49
CA ILE A 2 -1.70 -35.86 28.28
C ILE A 2 -1.48 -35.71 26.77
N SER A 3 -2.52 -35.30 26.05
CA SER A 3 -2.39 -34.92 24.64
C SER A 3 -1.92 -33.47 24.62
N SER A 4 -0.66 -33.21 24.27
CA SER A 4 -0.16 -31.85 24.13
C SER A 4 -0.77 -31.22 22.88
N LEU A 5 -1.68 -30.27 23.07
CA LEU A 5 -2.11 -29.38 21.99
C LEU A 5 -0.93 -28.49 21.63
N SER A 6 -0.16 -28.90 20.62
CA SER A 6 0.77 -28.02 19.92
C SER A 6 -0.07 -27.00 19.16
N THR A 7 -0.30 -25.83 19.74
CA THR A 7 -0.91 -24.70 19.04
C THR A 7 0.03 -24.33 17.89
N ARG A 8 -0.24 -24.84 16.69
CA ARG A 8 0.42 -24.31 15.48
C ARG A 8 0.03 -22.84 15.43
N ALA A 9 1.01 -21.94 15.44
CA ALA A 9 0.79 -20.57 15.02
C ALA A 9 0.20 -20.66 13.60
N ALA A 10 -1.10 -20.41 13.47
CA ALA A 10 -1.73 -20.36 12.18
C ALA A 10 -1.07 -19.20 11.43
N THR A 11 -0.39 -19.51 10.31
CA THR A 11 0.08 -18.45 9.42
C THR A 11 -1.17 -17.87 8.77
N GLU A 12 -1.55 -16.66 9.18
CA GLU A 12 -2.61 -15.91 8.52
C GLU A 12 -2.05 -15.38 7.19
N GLN A 13 -2.71 -15.70 6.08
CA GLN A 13 -2.35 -15.21 4.76
C GLN A 13 -3.48 -14.33 4.23
N TRP A 14 -3.14 -13.15 3.75
CA TRP A 14 -4.06 -12.23 3.09
C TRP A 14 -3.71 -12.13 1.61
N SER A 15 -4.71 -11.89 0.78
CA SER A 15 -4.52 -11.70 -0.65
C SER A 15 -4.88 -10.27 -1.07
N ILE A 16 -4.16 -9.77 -2.06
CA ILE A 16 -4.44 -8.50 -2.73
C ILE A 16 -4.84 -8.84 -4.18
N PRO A 17 -6.12 -9.12 -4.45
CA PRO A 17 -6.55 -9.56 -5.77
C PRO A 17 -6.55 -8.41 -6.79
N THR A 18 -6.70 -7.18 -6.32
CA THR A 18 -6.76 -5.97 -7.13
C THR A 18 -5.76 -4.96 -6.60
N MET A 19 -5.00 -4.33 -7.50
CA MET A 19 -4.12 -3.22 -7.19
C MET A 19 -4.03 -2.30 -8.41
N GLN A 20 -4.26 -1.02 -8.19
CA GLN A 20 -4.13 0.04 -9.17
C GLN A 20 -3.14 1.07 -8.65
N LEU A 21 -2.18 1.42 -9.49
CA LEU A 21 -1.17 2.43 -9.22
C LEU A 21 -1.28 3.47 -10.33
N HIS A 22 -1.52 4.73 -9.95
CA HIS A 22 -1.52 5.84 -10.89
C HIS A 22 -0.36 6.78 -10.53
N MET A 23 0.64 6.86 -11.40
CA MET A 23 1.90 7.55 -11.11
C MET A 23 2.16 8.66 -12.11
N MET A 24 2.39 9.88 -11.62
CA MET A 24 2.78 11.00 -12.46
C MET A 24 4.28 10.95 -12.78
N THR A 25 4.68 10.13 -13.74
CA THR A 25 6.10 10.04 -14.13
C THR A 25 6.50 11.16 -15.10
N LYS A 26 7.81 11.41 -15.21
CA LYS A 26 8.38 12.29 -16.25
C LYS A 26 8.13 11.76 -17.68
N HIS A 27 7.66 10.52 -17.80
CA HIS A 27 7.41 9.83 -19.06
C HIS A 27 5.92 9.65 -19.37
N SER A 28 5.01 9.99 -18.43
CA SER A 28 3.56 9.89 -18.66
C SER A 28 2.94 11.17 -19.23
N GLY A 29 3.73 12.25 -19.38
CA GLY A 29 3.26 13.56 -19.85
C GLY A 29 3.51 13.84 -21.34
N ILE A 30 3.24 15.10 -21.71
CA ILE A 30 3.49 15.68 -23.04
C ILE A 30 4.98 15.50 -23.41
N PRO A 31 5.34 15.32 -24.70
CA PRO A 31 6.73 15.29 -25.14
C PRO A 31 7.54 16.45 -24.53
N GLY A 32 8.63 16.11 -23.82
CA GLY A 32 9.43 17.08 -23.04
C GLY A 32 9.36 16.88 -21.52
N GLY A 33 8.42 16.08 -21.01
CA GLY A 33 8.43 15.54 -19.65
C GLY A 33 7.98 16.51 -18.53
N ALA A 34 7.71 17.78 -18.86
CA ALA A 34 7.10 18.74 -17.94
C ALA A 34 5.58 18.75 -18.11
N TRP A 35 4.85 18.47 -17.04
CA TRP A 35 3.40 18.61 -17.01
C TRP A 35 3.02 20.09 -16.79
N PRO A 36 2.10 20.66 -17.58
CA PRO A 36 1.52 21.98 -17.30
C PRO A 36 0.92 22.00 -15.89
N GLU A 37 1.03 23.13 -15.18
CA GLU A 37 0.58 23.26 -13.79
C GLU A 37 -0.87 22.79 -13.58
N GLY A 38 -1.78 23.13 -14.49
CA GLY A 38 -3.19 22.70 -14.44
C GLY A 38 -3.47 21.25 -14.87
N SER A 39 -2.45 20.47 -15.21
CA SER A 39 -2.57 19.06 -15.63
C SER A 39 -1.79 18.12 -14.71
N GLN A 40 -1.21 18.63 -13.63
CA GLN A 40 -0.56 17.81 -12.61
C GLN A 40 -1.61 17.12 -11.75
N TYR A 41 -1.30 15.90 -11.29
CA TYR A 41 -2.14 15.13 -10.38
C TYR A 41 -1.29 14.40 -9.34
N PRO A 42 -1.83 14.17 -8.13
CA PRO A 42 -1.14 13.35 -7.13
C PRO A 42 -1.02 11.91 -7.62
N SER A 43 0.04 11.24 -7.21
CA SER A 43 0.16 9.80 -7.43
C SER A 43 -0.74 9.07 -6.45
N THR A 44 -1.30 7.93 -6.86
CA THR A 44 -2.25 7.16 -6.05
C THR A 44 -1.92 5.68 -6.04
N ILE A 45 -2.27 5.04 -4.92
CA ILE A 45 -2.32 3.59 -4.78
C ILE A 45 -3.69 3.21 -4.25
N ASP A 46 -4.33 2.26 -4.91
CA ASP A 46 -5.65 1.75 -4.59
C ASP A 46 -5.64 0.23 -4.67
N PHE A 47 -6.04 -0.47 -3.61
CA PHE A 47 -6.08 -1.93 -3.60
C PHE A 47 -7.09 -2.48 -2.60
N GLU A 48 -7.52 -3.72 -2.85
CA GLU A 48 -8.36 -4.47 -1.93
C GLU A 48 -7.52 -5.49 -1.16
N LEU A 49 -7.71 -5.55 0.15
CA LEU A 49 -7.10 -6.55 1.01
C LEU A 49 -8.17 -7.54 1.46
N HIS A 50 -8.05 -8.78 0.98
CA HIS A 50 -8.93 -9.87 1.35
C HIS A 50 -8.36 -10.61 2.56
N MET A 51 -9.09 -10.53 3.66
CA MET A 51 -8.79 -11.21 4.93
C MET A 51 -9.90 -12.25 5.21
N PRO A 52 -9.65 -13.21 6.12
CA PRO A 52 -10.71 -14.14 6.53
C PRO A 52 -11.93 -13.39 7.08
N GLY A 53 -13.06 -13.48 6.37
CA GLY A 53 -14.33 -12.89 6.79
C GLY A 53 -14.46 -11.38 6.60
N GLN A 54 -13.51 -10.74 5.91
CA GLN A 54 -13.47 -9.29 5.77
C GLN A 54 -12.75 -8.85 4.48
N ILE A 55 -13.22 -7.77 3.86
CA ILE A 55 -12.51 -7.05 2.79
C ILE A 55 -12.23 -5.63 3.27
N ALA A 56 -11.00 -5.16 3.09
CA ALA A 56 -10.60 -3.78 3.39
C ALA A 56 -10.17 -3.07 2.10
N HIS A 57 -10.71 -1.88 1.87
CA HIS A 57 -10.34 -1.04 0.73
C HIS A 57 -9.29 -0.02 1.16
N CYS A 58 -8.10 -0.11 0.60
CA CYS A 58 -6.94 0.69 0.98
C CYS A 58 -6.60 1.69 -0.12
N HIS A 59 -6.61 2.97 0.21
CA HIS A 59 -6.39 4.06 -0.74
C HIS A 59 -5.56 5.17 -0.11
N THR A 60 -4.63 5.75 -0.86
CA THR A 60 -3.96 7.00 -0.49
C THR A 60 -3.43 7.73 -1.72
N GLU A 61 -3.27 9.04 -1.56
CA GLU A 61 -2.69 9.95 -2.55
C GLU A 61 -1.43 10.58 -1.98
N PHE A 62 -0.45 10.85 -2.84
CA PHE A 62 0.83 11.42 -2.42
C PHE A 62 1.46 12.25 -3.54
N ALA A 63 2.39 13.12 -3.15
CA ALA A 63 3.06 14.02 -4.08
C ALA A 63 3.90 13.24 -5.11
N ASN A 64 4.06 13.85 -6.28
CA ASN A 64 4.88 13.26 -7.32
C ASN A 64 6.35 13.11 -6.86
N GLY A 65 6.95 11.94 -7.07
CA GLY A 65 8.34 11.67 -6.71
C GLY A 65 8.55 11.32 -5.24
N THR A 66 7.47 11.18 -4.47
CA THR A 66 7.52 10.84 -3.04
C THR A 66 6.78 9.52 -2.78
N LEU A 67 6.76 9.12 -1.51
CA LEU A 67 5.86 8.10 -0.98
C LEU A 67 4.88 8.76 0.00
N PRO A 68 3.76 8.10 0.36
CA PRO A 68 2.91 8.56 1.45
C PRO A 68 3.71 8.60 2.75
N ASP A 69 3.79 9.77 3.38
CA ASP A 69 4.45 9.92 4.70
C ASP A 69 3.57 9.41 5.85
N ASP A 70 2.26 9.42 5.64
CA ASP A 70 1.27 8.99 6.62
C ASP A 70 1.10 7.47 6.67
N LEU A 71 0.42 7.00 7.72
CA LEU A 71 -0.10 5.64 7.84
C LEU A 71 -1.58 5.63 7.48
N PRO A 72 -1.94 5.63 6.18
CA PRO A 72 -3.32 5.67 5.74
C PRO A 72 -4.12 4.50 6.28
N ALA A 73 -5.34 4.82 6.72
CA ALA A 73 -6.35 3.84 7.09
C ALA A 73 -6.93 3.20 5.84
N CYS A 74 -7.04 1.87 5.83
CA CYS A 74 -7.98 1.25 4.92
C CYS A 74 -9.40 1.56 5.41
N SER A 75 -10.30 1.88 4.49
CA SER A 75 -11.70 2.16 4.79
C SER A 75 -12.47 0.88 5.10
N THR A 76 -13.75 1.03 5.48
CA THR A 76 -14.74 -0.03 5.77
C THR A 76 -14.45 -0.81 7.06
N GLU A 77 -14.63 -2.14 7.06
CA GLU A 77 -14.34 -3.04 8.18
C GLU A 77 -12.83 -2.99 8.56
N GLY A 78 -11.99 -2.43 7.67
CA GLY A 78 -10.55 -2.30 7.76
C GLY A 78 -10.02 -1.18 8.64
N ASP A 79 -10.82 -0.58 9.53
CA ASP A 79 -10.38 0.54 10.39
C ASP A 79 -9.14 0.23 11.24
N ALA A 80 -8.89 -1.06 11.52
CA ALA A 80 -7.71 -1.54 12.21
C ALA A 80 -6.53 -1.84 11.26
N ILE A 81 -6.70 -1.75 9.94
CA ILE A 81 -5.67 -2.00 8.96
C ILE A 81 -5.03 -0.68 8.56
N ARG A 82 -3.70 -0.70 8.51
CA ARG A 82 -2.87 0.37 7.98
C ARG A 82 -1.89 -0.21 7.00
N PHE A 83 -1.45 0.64 6.07
CA PHE A 83 -0.41 0.30 5.14
C PHE A 83 0.59 1.45 5.00
N ARG A 84 1.74 1.15 4.43
CA ARG A 84 2.78 2.11 4.09
C ARG A 84 3.59 1.59 2.91
N MET A 85 4.10 2.54 2.13
CA MET A 85 5.09 2.27 1.09
C MET A 85 6.46 2.66 1.62
N ASP A 86 7.38 1.70 1.67
CA ASP A 86 8.78 1.95 2.04
C ASP A 86 9.67 1.95 0.81
N ASP A 87 10.75 2.73 0.86
CA ASP A 87 11.76 2.75 -0.19
C ASP A 87 12.34 1.34 -0.43
N TYR A 88 12.37 0.91 -1.69
CA TYR A 88 13.08 -0.30 -2.10
C TYR A 88 14.30 0.06 -2.96
N THR A 89 15.49 -0.21 -2.42
CA THR A 89 16.77 0.17 -3.04
C THR A 89 17.48 -1.00 -3.73
N GLY A 90 16.88 -2.20 -3.74
CA GLY A 90 17.49 -3.42 -4.28
C GLY A 90 17.71 -3.43 -5.80
N LEU A 91 17.16 -2.45 -6.53
CA LEU A 91 17.22 -2.34 -8.00
C LEU A 91 18.06 -1.16 -8.50
N GLY A 92 18.88 -0.57 -7.62
CA GLY A 92 19.65 0.65 -7.91
C GLY A 92 18.83 1.93 -7.78
N GLU A 93 19.35 3.03 -8.32
CA GLU A 93 18.68 4.34 -8.24
C GLU A 93 17.41 4.34 -9.11
N ARG A 94 16.25 4.37 -8.45
CA ARG A 94 14.92 4.39 -9.07
C ARG A 94 14.08 5.45 -8.35
N ARG A 95 13.03 5.91 -9.02
CA ARG A 95 12.00 6.74 -8.39
C ARG A 95 11.31 5.93 -7.30
N ARG A 96 11.11 6.53 -6.12
CA ARG A 96 10.64 5.83 -4.91
C ARG A 96 9.26 5.20 -5.13
N GLU A 97 8.38 5.93 -5.78
CA GLU A 97 7.03 5.49 -6.15
C GLU A 97 6.98 4.38 -7.20
N LEU A 98 8.10 4.08 -7.88
CA LEU A 98 8.23 2.97 -8.84
C LEU A 98 9.04 1.79 -8.28
N SER A 99 9.58 1.91 -7.06
CA SER A 99 10.40 0.91 -6.40
C SER A 99 10.17 0.99 -4.91
N PHE A 100 9.14 0.28 -4.44
CA PHE A 100 8.73 0.30 -3.05
C PHE A 100 8.40 -1.09 -2.51
N VAL A 101 8.42 -1.21 -1.19
CA VAL A 101 7.85 -2.34 -0.45
C VAL A 101 6.52 -1.90 0.14
N LEU A 102 5.44 -2.57 -0.22
CA LEU A 102 4.14 -2.38 0.43
C LEU A 102 4.11 -3.17 1.74
N ARG A 103 4.02 -2.47 2.86
CA ARG A 103 3.82 -3.05 4.19
C ARG A 103 2.39 -2.85 4.64
N ILE A 104 1.80 -3.89 5.23
CA ILE A 104 0.43 -3.92 5.71
C ILE A 104 0.43 -4.50 7.12
N TRP A 105 -0.31 -3.90 8.04
CA TRP A 105 -0.44 -4.42 9.40
C TRP A 105 -1.81 -4.11 10.01
N ARG A 106 -2.18 -4.95 10.98
CA ARG A 106 -3.34 -4.75 11.84
C ARG A 106 -2.90 -4.04 13.12
N ILE A 107 -3.45 -2.85 13.37
CA ILE A 107 -3.36 -2.14 14.65
C ILE A 107 -4.43 -2.72 15.58
N HIS A 108 -4.01 -3.36 16.66
CA HIS A 108 -4.93 -3.72 17.73
C HIS A 108 -5.30 -2.46 18.50
N LYS A 109 -6.61 -2.19 18.66
CA LYS A 109 -7.06 -1.20 19.65
C LYS A 109 -6.56 -1.68 21.01
N ARG A 110 -5.80 -0.84 21.74
CA ARG A 110 -5.55 -1.12 23.17
C ARG A 110 -6.90 -1.11 23.90
N PRO A 111 -7.13 -2.05 24.82
CA PRO A 111 -8.34 -2.07 25.65
C PRO A 111 -8.48 -0.80 26.49
#